data_AF-A0AAE4FPN3-F1
#
_entry.id   AF-A0AAE4FPN3-F1
#
_cell.length_a   1.000
_cell.length_b   1.000
_cell.length_c   1.000
_cell.angle_alpha   90.00
_cell.angle_beta   90.00
_cell.angle_gamma   90.00
#
_symmetry.space_group_name_H-M   'P 1'
#
loop_
_entity.id
_entity.type
_entity.pdbx_description
1 polymer ?
#
loop_
_entity_poly.entity_id
_entity_poly.type
_entity_poly.pdbx_seq_one_letter_code
_entity_poly.pdbx_strand_id
1 'polypeptide(L)'
;MNKKIKTTDLNLNVSAGTMIYIDIDIFRFLYDEEIFCLTIEILNGENFEFYKEFDLPEGEVIVDHNDLKRFALNWIFKNVEIVKEAPEVPAQEQYKFVPEDSSGRYPKAEKCSNYLTCSDNHGHASLFNQPE
;
A
#
# COMPACT_ATOMS: atom_id res chain seq x y z
N MET A 1 -43.79 -28.67 -0.64
CA MET A 1 -43.58 -29.58 0.51
C MET A 1 -42.41 -29.06 1.32
N ASN A 2 -42.63 -28.68 2.58
CA ASN A 2 -41.55 -28.17 3.43
C ASN A 2 -41.08 -29.31 4.33
N LYS A 3 -40.11 -30.11 3.85
CA LYS A 3 -39.52 -31.20 4.64
C LYS A 3 -38.49 -30.58 5.58
N LYS A 4 -38.82 -30.50 6.87
CA LYS A 4 -37.86 -30.13 7.92
C LYS A 4 -37.06 -31.38 8.30
N ILE A 5 -35.74 -31.24 8.40
CA ILE A 5 -34.81 -32.28 8.85
C ILE A 5 -34.83 -32.30 10.38
N LYS A 6 -34.85 -33.48 11.01
CA LYS A 6 -34.80 -33.62 12.46
C LYS A 6 -33.35 -33.51 12.94
N THR A 7 -33.13 -32.86 14.07
CA THR A 7 -31.78 -32.72 14.67
C THR A 7 -31.15 -34.05 15.07
N THR A 8 -31.95 -35.07 15.35
CA THR A 8 -31.47 -36.44 15.62
C THR A 8 -30.86 -37.14 14.41
N ASP A 9 -31.19 -36.67 13.21
CA ASP A 9 -30.72 -37.23 11.94
C ASP A 9 -29.48 -36.46 11.43
N LEU A 10 -29.02 -35.44 12.16
CA LEU A 10 -27.83 -34.65 11.87
C LEU A 10 -26.65 -35.21 12.65
N ASN A 11 -25.69 -35.79 11.93
CA ASN A 11 -24.37 -36.07 12.49
C ASN A 11 -23.42 -34.91 12.12
N LEU A 12 -22.86 -34.25 13.13
CA LEU A 12 -21.90 -33.17 12.93
C LEU A 12 -20.49 -33.75 12.94
N ASN A 13 -19.88 -33.88 11.76
CA ASN A 13 -18.46 -34.18 11.66
C ASN A 13 -17.70 -32.86 11.52
N VAL A 14 -16.76 -32.61 12.44
CA VAL A 14 -15.89 -31.43 12.41
C VAL A 14 -14.51 -31.90 11.97
N SER A 15 -14.07 -31.45 10.79
CA SER A 15 -12.69 -31.55 10.32
C SER A 15 -12.02 -30.18 10.40
N ALA A 16 -10.70 -30.18 10.58
CA ALA A 16 -9.88 -28.99 10.49
C ALA A 16 -9.04 -29.08 9.21
N GLY A 17 -9.15 -28.07 8.35
CA GLY A 17 -8.40 -27.94 7.11
C GLY A 17 -7.23 -26.96 7.22
N THR A 18 -6.49 -26.83 6.12
CA THR A 18 -5.43 -25.83 5.97
C THR A 18 -5.87 -24.80 4.95
N MET A 19 -5.72 -23.52 5.30
CA MET A 19 -5.96 -22.39 4.42
C MET A 19 -4.64 -21.63 4.29
N ILE A 20 -4.25 -21.30 3.07
CA ILE A 20 -3.11 -20.43 2.81
C ILE A 20 -3.62 -19.01 2.58
N TYR A 21 -2.86 -18.01 3.04
CA TYR A 21 -3.17 -16.62 2.76
C TYR A 21 -1.90 -15.81 2.54
N ILE A 22 -2.04 -14.74 1.78
CA ILE A 22 -1.00 -13.74 1.59
C ILE A 22 -1.60 -12.35 1.69
N ASP A 23 -0.82 -11.45 2.26
CA ASP A 23 -1.17 -10.04 2.37
C ASP A 23 -0.28 -9.23 1.42
N ILE A 24 -0.91 -8.42 0.57
CA ILE A 24 -0.25 -7.49 -0.35
C ILE A 24 -0.89 -6.12 -0.16
N ASP A 25 -0.19 -5.22 0.52
CA ASP A 25 -0.69 -3.89 0.89
C ASP A 25 -2.04 -3.98 1.64
N ILE A 26 -3.11 -3.36 1.13
CA ILE A 26 -4.44 -3.43 1.72
C ILE A 26 -5.21 -4.71 1.35
N PHE A 27 -4.68 -5.58 0.51
CA PHE A 27 -5.37 -6.77 0.04
C PHE A 27 -4.90 -8.02 0.79
N ARG A 28 -5.85 -8.86 1.17
CA ARG A 28 -5.59 -10.23 1.63
C ARG A 28 -6.22 -11.21 0.66
N PHE A 29 -5.42 -12.17 0.21
CA PHE A 29 -5.87 -13.27 -0.64
C PHE A 29 -5.82 -14.54 0.18
N LEU A 30 -6.95 -15.22 0.30
CA LEU A 30 -7.09 -16.49 1.00
C LEU A 30 -7.46 -17.56 0.00
N TYR A 31 -6.85 -18.73 0.15
CA TYR A 31 -7.18 -19.90 -0.64
C TYR A 31 -7.43 -21.08 0.29
N ASP A 32 -8.63 -21.65 0.18
CA ASP A 32 -9.02 -22.88 0.87
C ASP A 32 -8.79 -24.07 -0.07
N GLU A 33 -7.85 -24.93 0.32
CA GLU A 33 -7.45 -26.11 -0.47
C GLU A 33 -8.53 -27.21 -0.49
N GLU A 34 -9.45 -27.23 0.47
CA GLU A 34 -10.47 -28.29 0.57
C GLU A 34 -11.67 -28.00 -0.34
N ILE A 35 -12.06 -26.73 -0.42
CA ILE A 35 -13.21 -26.28 -1.25
C ILE A 35 -12.78 -25.56 -2.54
N PHE A 36 -11.48 -25.48 -2.82
CA PHE A 36 -10.90 -24.86 -4.02
C PHE A 36 -11.38 -23.42 -4.25
N CYS A 37 -11.55 -22.68 -3.16
CA CYS A 37 -12.16 -21.36 -3.20
C CYS A 37 -11.15 -20.27 -2.89
N LEU A 38 -11.16 -19.20 -3.70
CA LEU A 38 -10.36 -18.01 -3.45
C LEU A 38 -11.22 -16.86 -2.93
N THR A 39 -10.81 -16.32 -1.79
CA THR A 39 -11.42 -15.13 -1.18
C THR A 39 -10.43 -13.98 -1.20
N ILE A 40 -10.90 -12.80 -1.56
CA ILE A 40 -10.18 -11.55 -1.46
C ILE A 40 -10.86 -10.71 -0.39
N GLU A 41 -10.06 -10.19 0.53
CA GLU A 41 -10.46 -9.23 1.55
C GLU A 41 -9.67 -7.95 1.39
N ILE A 42 -10.26 -6.83 1.82
CA ILE A 42 -9.62 -5.51 1.81
C ILE A 42 -9.54 -4.97 3.23
N LEU A 43 -8.39 -4.42 3.59
CA LEU A 43 -8.18 -3.77 4.87
C LEU A 43 -9.06 -2.52 4.99
N ASN A 44 -9.97 -2.53 5.96
CA ASN A 44 -10.80 -1.41 6.34
C ASN A 44 -10.55 -1.05 7.82
N GLY A 45 -9.70 -0.05 8.05
CA GLY A 45 -9.23 0.30 9.39
C GLY A 45 -8.29 -0.76 9.95
N GLU A 46 -8.72 -1.46 11.01
CA GLU A 46 -7.92 -2.50 11.69
C GLU A 46 -8.25 -3.92 11.23
N ASN A 47 -9.33 -4.11 10.47
CA ASN A 47 -9.84 -5.42 10.08
C ASN A 47 -9.87 -5.60 8.57
N PHE A 48 -9.70 -6.84 8.13
CA PHE A 48 -9.96 -7.23 6.74
C PHE A 48 -11.44 -7.51 6.57
N GLU A 49 -12.04 -6.91 5.55
CA GLU A 49 -13.44 -7.09 5.19
C GLU A 49 -13.55 -7.85 3.87
N PHE A 50 -14.54 -8.74 3.79
CA PHE A 50 -14.85 -9.48 2.57
C PHE A 50 -15.05 -8.54 1.38
N TYR A 51 -14.30 -8.76 0.32
CA TYR A 51 -14.46 -8.03 -0.93
C TYR A 51 -15.08 -8.90 -2.01
N LYS A 52 -14.48 -10.05 -2.31
CA LYS A 52 -14.93 -10.92 -3.39
C LYS A 52 -14.50 -12.37 -3.19
N GLU A 53 -15.35 -13.28 -3.62
CA GLU A 53 -15.05 -14.71 -3.71
C GLU A 53 -15.22 -15.17 -5.15
N PHE A 54 -14.40 -16.12 -5.58
CA PHE A 54 -14.60 -16.80 -6.85
C PHE A 54 -13.92 -18.17 -6.87
N ASP A 55 -14.52 -19.08 -7.63
CA ASP A 55 -13.91 -20.35 -7.97
C ASP A 55 -12.65 -20.11 -8.81
N LEU A 56 -11.64 -20.96 -8.62
CA LEU A 56 -10.47 -20.93 -9.48
C LEU A 56 -10.87 -21.18 -10.95
N PRO A 57 -10.31 -20.40 -11.89
CA PRO A 57 -10.52 -20.66 -13.32
C PRO A 57 -10.10 -22.09 -13.69
N GLU A 58 -10.81 -22.70 -14.64
CA GLU A 58 -10.49 -24.04 -15.11
C GLU A 58 -9.04 -24.13 -15.59
N GLY A 59 -8.25 -25.00 -14.96
CA GLY A 59 -6.83 -25.21 -15.26
C GLY A 59 -5.84 -24.40 -14.41
N GLU A 60 -6.30 -23.47 -13.59
CA GLU A 60 -5.47 -22.86 -12.55
C GLU A 60 -5.48 -23.73 -11.28
N VAL A 61 -4.28 -23.98 -10.76
CA VAL A 61 -4.10 -24.76 -9.53
C VAL A 61 -3.22 -23.93 -8.61
N ILE A 62 -3.75 -23.64 -7.42
CA ILE A 62 -2.98 -23.05 -6.34
C ILE A 62 -2.59 -24.21 -5.41
N VAL A 63 -1.29 -24.51 -5.35
CA VAL A 63 -0.77 -25.58 -4.48
C VAL A 63 -0.02 -24.99 -3.29
N ASP A 64 0.53 -23.78 -3.43
CA ASP A 64 1.31 -23.13 -2.39
C ASP A 64 1.18 -21.59 -2.40
N HIS A 65 1.91 -20.95 -1.48
CA HIS A 65 1.94 -19.50 -1.33
C HIS A 65 2.55 -18.77 -2.54
N ASN A 66 3.44 -19.41 -3.31
CA ASN A 66 4.03 -18.79 -4.50
C ASN A 66 3.04 -18.75 -5.66
N ASP A 67 2.25 -19.81 -5.83
CA ASP A 67 1.16 -19.83 -6.81
C ASP A 67 0.10 -18.78 -6.45
N LEU A 68 -0.30 -18.73 -5.18
CA LEU A 68 -1.22 -17.70 -4.68
C LEU A 68 -0.67 -16.28 -4.89
N LYS A 69 0.63 -16.08 -4.69
CA LYS A 69 1.31 -14.79 -4.95
C LYS A 69 1.24 -14.38 -6.42
N ARG A 70 1.48 -15.32 -7.33
CA ARG A 70 1.38 -15.06 -8.78
C ARG A 70 -0.05 -14.69 -9.15
N PHE A 71 -1.03 -15.44 -8.65
CA PHE A 71 -2.44 -15.14 -8.85
C PHE A 71 -2.79 -13.74 -8.35
N ALA A 72 -2.44 -13.41 -7.11
CA ALA A 72 -2.76 -12.13 -6.48
C ALA A 72 -2.18 -10.94 -7.23
N LEU A 73 -0.90 -11.02 -7.64
CA LEU A 73 -0.27 -9.96 -8.43
C LEU A 73 -0.97 -9.78 -9.79
N ASN A 74 -1.26 -10.87 -10.49
CA ASN A 74 -2.00 -10.81 -11.75
C ASN A 74 -3.39 -10.20 -11.57
N TRP A 75 -4.06 -10.51 -10.46
CA TRP A 75 -5.35 -9.93 -10.12
C TRP A 75 -5.24 -8.42 -9.88
N ILE A 76 -4.26 -7.97 -9.09
CA ILE A 76 -4.04 -6.55 -8.80
C ILE A 76 -3.78 -5.77 -10.10
N PHE A 77 -2.88 -6.24 -10.96
CA PHE A 77 -2.57 -5.56 -12.23
C PHE A 77 -3.77 -5.44 -13.18
N LYS A 78 -4.75 -6.35 -13.07
CA LYS A 78 -5.97 -6.31 -13.89
C LYS A 78 -7.06 -5.41 -13.31
N ASN A 79 -7.09 -5.22 -11.99
CA ASN A 79 -8.21 -4.59 -11.28
C ASN A 79 -7.88 -3.24 -10.65
N VAL A 80 -6.60 -2.87 -10.53
CA VAL A 80 -6.17 -1.58 -9.98
C VAL A 80 -5.76 -0.63 -11.10
N GLU A 81 -6.30 0.58 -11.06
CA GLU A 81 -5.95 1.65 -11.99
C GLU A 81 -4.70 2.41 -11.51
N ILE A 82 -3.74 2.62 -12.41
CA ILE A 82 -2.60 3.50 -12.17
C ILE A 82 -3.04 4.94 -12.44
N VAL A 83 -3.40 5.67 -11.38
CA VAL A 83 -3.66 7.10 -11.49
C VAL A 83 -2.31 7.82 -11.61
N LYS A 84 -2.07 8.53 -12.71
CA LYS A 84 -0.89 9.41 -12.84
C LYS A 84 -0.92 10.43 -11.73
N GLU A 85 0.21 10.60 -11.03
CA GLU A 85 0.33 11.57 -9.94
C GLU A 85 -0.10 12.97 -10.40
N ALA A 86 -0.76 13.70 -9.49
CA ALA A 86 -1.09 15.09 -9.68
C ALA A 86 0.18 15.90 -10.02
N PRO A 87 0.09 16.96 -10.83
CA PRO A 87 1.26 17.75 -11.22
C PRO A 87 2.02 18.20 -9.97
N GLU A 88 3.35 18.06 -10.01
CA GLU A 88 4.26 18.52 -8.95
C GLU A 88 3.88 19.95 -8.55
N VAL A 89 3.39 20.12 -7.31
CA VAL A 89 3.16 21.46 -6.77
C VAL A 89 4.56 22.04 -6.52
N PRO A 90 4.94 23.15 -7.19
CA PRO A 90 6.28 23.71 -7.02
C PRO A 90 6.49 24.07 -5.54
N ALA A 91 7.64 23.67 -5.00
CA ALA A 91 8.00 23.90 -3.61
C ALA A 91 7.76 25.37 -3.21
N GLN A 92 6.98 25.59 -2.14
CA GLN A 92 6.70 26.93 -1.66
C GLN A 92 8.00 27.58 -1.14
N GLU A 93 8.33 28.76 -1.65
CA GLU A 93 9.48 29.56 -1.23
C GLU A 93 9.37 29.89 0.27
N GLN A 94 10.29 29.37 1.10
CA GLN A 94 10.39 29.78 2.49
C GLN A 94 11.10 31.15 2.58
N TYR A 95 10.36 32.17 3.01
CA TYR A 95 10.94 33.48 3.35
C TYR A 95 11.40 33.47 4.81
N LYS A 96 12.70 33.64 5.05
CA LYS A 96 13.23 33.93 6.39
C LYS A 96 13.11 35.42 6.66
N PHE A 97 12.45 35.79 7.75
CA PHE A 97 12.48 37.15 8.27
C PHE A 97 13.75 37.33 9.11
N VAL A 98 14.61 38.26 8.70
CA VAL A 98 15.76 38.69 9.52
C VAL A 98 15.23 39.71 10.54
N PRO A 99 15.42 39.50 11.85
CA PRO A 99 14.98 40.46 12.86
C PRO A 99 15.73 41.78 12.73
N GLU A 100 15.03 42.89 13.04
CA GLU A 100 15.51 44.26 12.89
C GLU A 100 16.83 44.51 13.65
N ASP A 101 17.79 45.18 13.00
CA ASP A 101 18.84 45.86 13.74
C ASP A 101 18.27 47.15 14.37
N SER A 102 18.90 47.63 15.44
CA SER A 102 18.48 48.79 16.23
C SER A 102 18.55 50.13 15.47
N SER A 103 18.69 50.11 14.14
CA SER A 103 18.79 51.28 13.28
C SER A 103 17.47 51.72 12.63
N GLY A 104 16.36 51.03 12.89
CA GLY A 104 15.01 51.47 12.51
C GLY A 104 14.74 51.44 11.00
N ARG A 105 15.36 50.51 10.26
CA ARG A 105 15.12 50.31 8.82
C ARG A 105 14.34 49.01 8.60
N TYR A 106 13.23 49.08 7.85
CA TYR A 106 12.34 47.94 7.55
C TYR A 106 13.11 46.68 7.10
N PRO A 107 12.70 45.47 7.53
CA PRO A 107 13.40 44.23 7.19
C PRO A 107 13.36 43.96 5.68
N LYS A 108 14.53 43.65 5.10
CA LYS A 108 14.63 43.19 3.71
C LYS A 108 14.36 41.68 3.65
N ALA A 109 13.44 41.27 2.80
CA ALA A 109 13.27 39.88 2.43
C ALA A 109 14.37 39.47 1.45
N GLU A 110 15.24 38.54 1.85
CA GLU A 110 16.21 37.92 0.94
C GLU A 110 15.69 36.55 0.47
N LYS A 111 15.74 36.32 -0.85
CA LYS A 111 15.36 35.04 -1.46
C LYS A 111 16.49 34.04 -1.26
N CYS A 112 16.20 32.93 -0.59
CA CYS A 112 17.09 31.76 -0.56
C CYS A 112 16.61 30.73 -1.59
N SER A 113 17.47 30.37 -2.54
CA SER A 113 17.26 29.21 -3.41
C SER A 113 17.62 27.93 -2.63
N ASN A 114 16.79 26.89 -2.75
CA ASN A 114 16.87 25.65 -1.96
C ASN A 114 18.13 24.78 -2.20
N TYR A 115 19.16 25.29 -2.87
CA TYR A 115 20.38 24.52 -3.22
C TYR A 115 21.70 25.15 -2.74
N LEU A 116 21.69 25.97 -1.69
CA LEU A 116 22.91 26.43 -1.04
C LEU A 116 22.84 26.11 0.44
N THR A 117 23.57 25.06 0.85
CA THR A 117 24.01 24.91 2.23
C THR A 117 24.72 26.20 2.63
N CYS A 118 24.25 26.85 3.70
CA CYS A 118 24.92 27.97 4.32
C CYS A 118 26.36 27.56 4.67
N SER A 119 27.32 27.96 3.84
CA SER A 119 28.73 27.87 4.18
C SER A 119 29.05 29.08 5.04
N ASP A 120 29.06 28.90 6.36
CA ASP A 120 29.77 29.81 7.24
C ASP A 120 31.25 29.84 6.81
N ASN A 121 31.76 31.05 6.64
CA ASN A 121 33.16 31.30 6.29
C ASN A 121 34.06 30.66 7.35
N HIS A 122 34.69 29.53 7.04
CA HIS A 122 36.10 29.22 7.33
C HIS A 122 36.46 27.80 6.84
N GLY A 123 37.17 27.70 5.71
CA GLY A 123 38.12 26.61 5.45
C GLY A 123 37.60 25.31 4.81
N HIS A 124 38.22 24.97 3.66
CA HIS A 124 38.39 23.62 3.11
C HIS A 124 37.16 22.81 2.60
N ALA A 125 36.97 22.90 1.27
CA ALA A 125 36.67 21.85 0.28
C ALA A 125 35.71 20.68 0.59
N SER A 126 34.74 20.45 -0.32
CA SER A 126 34.72 19.24 -1.17
C SER A 126 33.61 19.32 -2.23
N LEU A 127 34.01 19.20 -3.49
CA LEU A 127 33.15 18.93 -4.66
C LEU A 127 32.50 17.55 -4.51
N PHE A 128 31.19 17.41 -4.73
CA PHE A 128 30.58 16.13 -5.11
C PHE A 128 29.53 16.33 -6.20
N ASN A 129 29.65 15.48 -7.22
CA ASN A 129 29.00 15.52 -8.53
C ASN A 129 27.50 15.22 -8.50
N GLN A 130 26.76 15.81 -9.45
CA GLN A 130 25.44 15.34 -9.88
C GLN A 130 25.60 14.41 -11.10
N PRO A 131 24.83 13.32 -11.22
CA PRO A 131 24.87 12.43 -12.39
C PRO A 131 24.00 12.98 -13.54
N GLU A 132 24.44 12.73 -14.78
CA GLU A 132 23.62 12.81 -16.01
C GLU A 132 22.65 11.63 -16.12
#